data_AF-A0A1Z5K804-F1
#
_entry.id   AF-A0A1Z5K804-F1
#
_cell.length_a   1.000
_cell.length_b   1.000
_cell.length_c   1.000
_cell.angle_alpha   90.00
_cell.angle_beta   90.00
_cell.angle_gamma   90.00
#
_symmetry.space_group_name_H-M   'P 1'
#
loop_
_entity.id
_entity.type
_entity.pdbx_description
1 polymer ?
#
loop_
_entity_poly.entity_id
_entity_poly.type
_entity_poly.pdbx_seq_one_letter_code
_entity_poly.pdbx_strand_id
1 'polypeptide(L)'
;MIIRLGLVSQFIIFLVAPLVPAIVGCRSNSTHVAWPRPVTMTRQERHLQQQQEYCEWQTIEHARRDAYDYLEEHILTFDRPFRETMGFTSNDSNAVDGLADGLVGPTIEYALQAKVLFRYTDELPREIWEEYVLNYLHLNEARSNWRPYLFQKLSSLIQEETTSLTQAVFILNTYMWQRLAAPGTSSITFVAGSTPLIFDPMSVLVYGYGSCTGLSILFASALRAVGVPARVAGTAAWNNVPEHGNHNWIEVWHDGWHFLEPTASDDEDADRIERDPCERWFCHASRWNGTQAFAARLEGAINGTFFPLAWEQGNEAIPAENRTAYYQQTCGQCAQLVL
;
A
#
# COMPACT_ATOMS: atom_id res chain seq x y z
N MET A 1 -73.76 19.35 -27.76
CA MET A 1 -74.37 19.02 -26.46
C MET A 1 -73.31 18.29 -25.64
N ILE A 2 -72.75 19.00 -24.65
CA ILE A 2 -71.94 18.55 -23.50
C ILE A 2 -70.66 17.73 -23.79
N ILE A 3 -69.54 18.46 -23.83
CA ILE A 3 -68.18 17.96 -23.62
C ILE A 3 -68.01 17.71 -22.12
N ARG A 4 -67.70 16.47 -21.69
CA ARG A 4 -67.33 16.16 -20.31
C ARG A 4 -65.85 16.43 -20.11
N LEU A 5 -65.52 17.48 -19.33
CA LEU A 5 -64.21 17.65 -18.71
C LEU A 5 -64.06 16.65 -17.55
N GLY A 6 -63.06 15.79 -17.61
CA GLY A 6 -62.54 15.06 -16.45
C GLY A 6 -61.33 15.81 -15.90
N LEU A 7 -61.42 16.32 -14.67
CA LEU A 7 -60.28 16.87 -13.94
C LEU A 7 -59.29 15.73 -13.62
N VAL A 8 -58.06 15.84 -14.11
CA VAL A 8 -56.92 15.07 -13.60
C VAL A 8 -56.17 15.95 -12.61
N SER A 9 -56.27 15.62 -11.32
CA SER A 9 -55.47 16.24 -10.27
C SER A 9 -54.03 15.73 -10.39
N GLN A 10 -53.11 16.56 -10.85
CA GLN A 10 -51.67 16.30 -10.77
C GLN A 10 -51.21 16.54 -9.33
N PHE A 11 -51.02 15.46 -8.58
CA PHE A 11 -50.15 15.47 -7.40
C PHE A 11 -48.70 15.40 -7.89
N ILE A 12 -48.05 16.55 -7.98
CA ILE A 12 -46.58 16.62 -8.07
C ILE A 12 -46.04 16.28 -6.69
N ILE A 13 -45.65 15.01 -6.51
CA ILE A 13 -44.85 14.60 -5.36
C ILE A 13 -43.43 15.07 -5.64
N PHE A 14 -43.02 16.18 -5.03
CA PHE A 14 -41.60 16.49 -4.88
C PHE A 14 -40.99 15.43 -3.95
N LEU A 15 -40.44 14.38 -4.54
CA LEU A 15 -39.47 13.52 -3.87
C LEU A 15 -38.24 14.39 -3.60
N VAL A 16 -38.21 15.01 -2.41
CA VAL A 16 -36.97 15.52 -1.83
C VAL A 16 -36.10 14.28 -1.63
N ALA A 17 -35.13 14.10 -2.51
CA ALA A 17 -34.10 13.09 -2.31
C ALA A 17 -33.50 13.34 -0.92
N PRO A 18 -33.42 12.32 -0.04
CA PRO A 18 -32.75 12.50 1.23
C PRO A 18 -31.31 12.93 0.90
N LEU A 19 -30.93 14.11 1.40
CA LEU A 19 -29.54 14.55 1.45
C LEU A 19 -28.77 13.42 2.13
N VAL A 20 -28.03 12.65 1.34
CA VAL A 20 -27.04 11.72 1.87
C VAL A 20 -26.11 12.58 2.71
N PRO A 21 -25.98 12.36 4.04
CA PRO A 21 -25.02 13.12 4.81
C PRO A 21 -23.65 12.89 4.18
N ALA A 22 -23.00 13.98 3.77
CA ALA A 22 -21.66 13.93 3.21
C ALA A 22 -20.78 13.11 4.17
N ILE A 23 -20.06 12.12 3.64
CA ILE A 23 -19.15 11.29 4.41
C ILE A 23 -18.20 12.23 5.16
N VAL A 24 -18.34 12.29 6.49
CA VAL A 24 -17.56 13.18 7.37
C VAL A 24 -16.25 12.48 7.67
N GLY A 25 -15.23 12.73 6.85
CA GLY A 25 -13.87 12.26 7.09
C GLY A 25 -12.84 13.39 7.20
N CYS A 26 -11.62 13.05 7.61
CA CYS A 26 -10.51 14.00 7.73
C CYS A 26 -9.92 14.35 6.35
N ARG A 27 -10.68 15.14 5.58
CA ARG A 27 -10.36 15.52 4.20
C ARG A 27 -9.25 16.58 4.13
N SER A 28 -8.12 16.21 3.55
CA SER A 28 -7.02 17.13 3.24
C SER A 28 -7.33 18.03 2.04
N ASN A 29 -6.58 19.13 1.90
CA ASN A 29 -6.64 20.03 0.75
C ASN A 29 -5.23 20.55 0.37
N SER A 30 -5.14 21.44 -0.62
CA SER A 30 -3.86 21.98 -1.13
C SER A 30 -3.07 22.86 -0.15
N THR A 31 -3.57 23.12 1.05
CA THR A 31 -2.90 23.95 2.07
C THR A 31 -2.74 23.25 3.41
N HIS A 32 -3.60 22.28 3.71
CA HIS A 32 -3.63 21.57 4.99
C HIS A 32 -3.86 20.07 4.81
N VAL A 33 -3.18 19.30 5.65
CA VAL A 33 -3.37 17.85 5.79
C VAL A 33 -4.16 17.59 7.06
N ALA A 34 -5.11 16.66 6.98
CA ALA A 34 -5.92 16.23 8.10
C ALA A 34 -5.68 14.76 8.43
N TRP A 35 -5.53 14.47 9.71
CA TRP A 35 -5.35 13.14 10.26
C TRP A 35 -6.49 12.80 11.22
N PRO A 36 -7.07 11.60 11.18
CA PRO A 36 -7.94 11.13 12.25
C PRO A 36 -7.17 11.08 13.56
N ARG A 37 -7.74 11.61 14.63
CA ARG A 37 -7.16 11.42 15.97
C ARG A 37 -7.28 9.95 16.39
N PRO A 38 -6.30 9.39 17.09
CA PRO A 38 -6.45 8.07 17.69
C PRO A 38 -7.52 8.15 18.78
N VAL A 39 -8.74 7.74 18.47
CA VAL A 39 -9.85 7.69 19.43
C VAL A 39 -10.14 6.23 19.78
N THR A 40 -10.24 5.93 21.07
CA THR A 40 -10.70 4.63 21.61
C THR A 40 -12.19 4.36 21.38
N MET A 41 -12.81 5.00 20.38
CA MET A 41 -14.25 5.01 20.15
C MET A 41 -14.67 4.17 18.94
N THR A 42 -15.84 3.56 19.06
CA THR A 42 -16.46 2.72 18.04
C THR A 42 -16.91 3.51 16.81
N ARG A 43 -17.12 2.83 15.68
CA ARG A 43 -17.57 3.46 14.41
C ARG A 43 -18.87 4.27 14.54
N GLN A 44 -19.78 3.88 15.43
CA GLN A 44 -21.03 4.60 15.69
C GLN A 44 -20.81 5.89 16.48
N GLU A 45 -19.89 5.90 17.44
CA GLU A 45 -19.57 7.10 18.23
C GLU A 45 -18.89 8.19 17.39
N ARG A 46 -18.10 7.79 16.39
CA ARG A 46 -17.48 8.70 15.40
C ARG A 46 -18.51 9.52 14.62
N HIS A 47 -19.71 8.99 14.38
CA HIS A 47 -20.75 9.69 13.62
C HIS A 47 -21.43 10.81 14.42
N LEU A 48 -21.25 10.86 15.75
CA LEU A 48 -21.96 11.79 16.64
C LEU A 48 -21.11 13.00 17.06
N GLN A 49 -19.80 13.01 16.80
CA GLN A 49 -18.88 14.07 17.23
C GLN A 49 -18.66 15.12 16.11
N GLN A 50 -18.46 16.38 16.49
CA GLN A 50 -18.22 17.46 15.51
C GLN A 50 -16.85 17.27 14.83
N GLN A 51 -16.80 17.51 13.51
CA GLN A 51 -15.64 17.26 12.64
C GLN A 51 -14.32 17.92 13.10
N GLN A 52 -14.39 19.03 13.87
CA GLN A 52 -13.22 19.71 14.43
C GLN A 52 -12.59 19.00 15.65
N GLU A 53 -13.34 18.16 16.36
CA GLU A 53 -12.81 17.41 17.51
C GLU A 53 -12.14 16.09 17.09
N TYR A 54 -12.52 15.55 15.92
CA TYR A 54 -12.08 14.24 15.41
C TYR A 54 -10.78 14.29 14.61
N CYS A 55 -10.47 15.41 13.95
CA CYS A 55 -9.31 15.53 13.07
C CYS A 55 -8.23 16.44 13.66
N GLU A 56 -6.98 16.02 13.53
CA GLU A 56 -5.81 16.88 13.70
C GLU A 56 -5.45 17.50 12.35
N TRP A 57 -5.19 18.82 12.34
CA TRP A 57 -4.89 19.58 11.13
C TRP A 57 -3.51 20.21 11.23
N GLN A 58 -2.75 20.12 10.15
CA GLN A 58 -1.48 20.82 10.01
C GLN A 58 -1.33 21.39 8.60
N THR A 59 -0.52 22.43 8.44
CA THR A 59 -0.19 22.97 7.12
C THR A 59 0.59 21.92 6.31
N ILE A 60 0.52 21.97 4.98
CA ILE A 60 1.34 21.08 4.13
C ILE A 60 2.84 21.25 4.43
N GLU A 61 3.28 22.46 4.75
CA GLU A 61 4.69 22.70 5.09
C GLU A 61 5.12 22.00 6.38
N HIS A 62 4.27 22.02 7.41
CA HIS A 62 4.54 21.24 8.63
C HIS A 62 4.45 19.73 8.35
N ALA A 63 3.48 19.26 7.56
CA ALA A 63 3.41 17.85 7.14
C ALA A 63 4.65 17.38 6.36
N ARG A 64 5.21 18.24 5.52
CA ARG A 64 6.46 17.94 4.80
C ARG A 64 7.64 17.80 5.75
N ARG A 65 7.75 18.69 6.75
CA ARG A 65 8.80 18.63 7.77
C ARG A 65 8.67 17.38 8.63
N ASP A 66 7.47 17.13 9.15
CA ASP A 66 7.19 15.94 9.96
C ASP A 66 7.51 14.64 9.21
N ALA A 67 7.15 14.56 7.92
CA ALA A 67 7.46 13.41 7.08
C ALA A 67 8.97 13.25 6.84
N TYR A 68 9.70 14.36 6.68
CA TYR A 68 11.15 14.34 6.58
C TYR A 68 11.79 13.83 7.88
N ASP A 69 11.40 14.39 9.02
CA ASP A 69 11.92 14.03 10.35
C ASP A 69 11.64 12.55 10.63
N TYR A 70 10.41 12.07 10.35
CA TYR A 70 10.06 10.66 10.47
C TYR A 70 10.98 9.74 9.64
N LEU A 71 11.23 10.08 8.37
CA LEU A 71 12.09 9.25 7.52
C LEU A 71 13.57 9.31 7.96
N GLU A 72 14.05 10.46 8.42
CA GLU A 72 15.44 10.63 8.89
C GLU A 72 15.70 9.84 10.18
N GLU A 73 14.73 9.84 11.10
CA GLU A 73 14.79 9.06 12.35
C GLU A 73 14.85 7.55 12.08
N HIS A 74 14.19 7.08 11.01
CA HIS A 74 14.03 5.66 10.70
C HIS A 74 14.92 5.14 9.55
N ILE A 75 16.02 5.83 9.23
CA ILE A 75 17.00 5.34 8.25
C ILE A 75 17.57 3.99 8.71
N LEU A 76 17.40 2.96 7.87
CA LEU A 76 17.97 1.63 8.11
C LEU A 76 19.50 1.69 8.16
N THR A 77 20.12 0.83 8.97
CA THR A 77 21.57 0.87 9.24
C THR A 77 22.44 0.87 7.98
N PHE A 78 22.06 0.10 6.96
CA PHE A 78 22.80 0.01 5.70
C PHE A 78 22.53 1.18 4.73
N ASP A 79 21.47 1.95 4.94
CA ASP A 79 21.18 3.17 4.17
C ASP A 79 21.91 4.40 4.75
N ARG A 80 22.33 4.36 6.03
CA ARG A 80 23.01 5.49 6.71
C ARG A 80 24.23 6.05 5.95
N PRO A 81 25.11 5.23 5.34
CA PRO A 81 26.23 5.75 4.55
C PRO A 81 25.80 6.56 3.33
N PHE A 82 24.56 6.37 2.83
CA PHE A 82 24.03 7.02 1.63
C PHE A 82 23.07 8.17 1.94
N ARG A 83 22.91 8.54 3.22
CA ARG A 83 21.90 9.52 3.69
C ARG A 83 21.85 10.78 2.84
N GLU A 84 23.01 11.37 2.52
CA GLU A 84 23.10 12.63 1.77
C GLU A 84 22.63 12.44 0.33
N THR A 85 23.09 11.37 -0.34
CA THR A 85 22.67 11.03 -1.71
C THR A 85 21.20 10.62 -1.83
N MET A 86 20.60 10.17 -0.72
CA MET A 86 19.17 9.87 -0.65
C MET A 86 18.32 11.13 -0.47
N GLY A 87 18.91 12.28 -0.12
CA GLY A 87 18.21 13.54 0.08
C GLY A 87 18.05 13.94 1.55
N PHE A 88 18.70 13.25 2.50
CA PHE A 88 18.75 13.68 3.90
C PHE A 88 19.89 14.69 4.08
N THR A 89 19.61 15.97 3.85
CA THR A 89 20.60 17.06 3.88
C THR A 89 20.48 17.89 5.15
N SER A 90 21.61 18.31 5.71
CA SER A 90 21.63 19.21 6.86
C SER A 90 21.49 20.66 6.39
N ASN A 91 20.26 21.16 6.23
CA ASN A 91 19.80 22.57 6.16
C ASN A 91 20.64 23.68 5.46
N ASP A 92 21.75 23.41 4.78
CA ASP A 92 22.67 24.46 4.30
C ASP A 92 23.44 24.11 3.02
N SER A 93 23.07 23.05 2.31
CA SER A 93 23.66 22.75 1.00
C SER A 93 22.64 23.00 -0.11
N ASN A 94 22.74 24.17 -0.74
CA ASN A 94 22.48 24.28 -2.17
C ASN A 94 23.37 23.23 -2.87
N ALA A 95 22.92 21.98 -2.99
CA ALA A 95 23.72 20.94 -3.61
C ALA A 95 23.82 21.31 -5.09
N VAL A 96 25.00 21.79 -5.47
CA VAL A 96 25.31 22.42 -6.76
C VAL A 96 25.29 21.40 -7.91
N ASP A 97 25.03 20.13 -7.63
CA ASP A 97 25.11 18.99 -8.55
C ASP A 97 23.75 18.48 -9.06
N GLY A 98 22.63 19.04 -8.59
CA GLY A 98 21.29 18.60 -8.99
C GLY A 98 20.88 17.24 -8.40
N LEU A 99 21.64 16.70 -7.44
CA LEU A 99 21.28 15.53 -6.62
C LEU A 99 20.63 15.91 -5.28
N ALA A 100 20.49 17.22 -5.02
CA ALA A 100 20.06 17.79 -3.74
C ALA A 100 18.79 17.16 -3.14
N ASP A 101 17.83 16.78 -3.98
CA ASP A 101 16.53 16.30 -3.53
C ASP A 101 16.48 14.77 -3.33
N GLY A 102 17.49 14.04 -3.84
CA GLY A 102 17.59 12.59 -3.79
C GLY A 102 16.27 11.87 -4.14
N LEU A 103 15.93 10.83 -3.36
CA LEU A 103 14.63 10.17 -3.41
C LEU A 103 13.67 10.65 -2.31
N VAL A 104 14.19 11.24 -1.22
CA VAL A 104 13.42 11.65 -0.04
C VAL A 104 12.43 12.77 -0.36
N GLY A 105 12.89 13.85 -1.02
CA GLY A 105 12.01 14.97 -1.38
C GLY A 105 10.81 14.54 -2.24
N PRO A 106 11.04 13.87 -3.39
CA PRO A 106 9.97 13.31 -4.20
C PRO A 106 9.10 12.28 -3.46
N THR A 107 9.68 11.48 -2.56
CA THR A 107 8.91 10.54 -1.72
C THR A 107 7.86 11.27 -0.90
N ILE A 108 8.25 12.33 -0.19
CA ILE A 108 7.36 13.12 0.67
C ILE A 108 6.30 13.84 -0.17
N GLU A 109 6.72 14.52 -1.24
CA GLU A 109 5.82 15.31 -2.08
C GLU A 109 4.69 14.44 -2.66
N TYR A 110 5.02 13.31 -3.29
CA TYR A 110 4.01 12.45 -3.90
C TYR A 110 3.17 11.67 -2.88
N ALA A 111 3.70 11.36 -1.69
CA ALA A 111 2.91 10.76 -0.61
C ALA A 111 1.85 11.75 -0.07
N LEU A 112 2.22 13.02 0.11
CA LEU A 112 1.29 14.08 0.50
C LEU A 112 0.29 14.38 -0.62
N GLN A 113 0.74 14.39 -1.88
CA GLN A 113 -0.14 14.58 -3.03
C GLN A 113 -1.20 13.47 -3.10
N ALA A 114 -0.82 12.20 -2.88
CA ALA A 114 -1.77 11.10 -2.80
C ALA A 114 -2.79 11.27 -1.65
N LYS A 115 -2.33 11.69 -0.47
CA LYS A 115 -3.17 11.98 0.70
C LYS A 115 -4.16 13.15 0.46
N VAL A 116 -3.80 14.12 -0.37
CA VAL A 116 -4.71 15.21 -0.75
C VAL A 116 -5.69 14.77 -1.84
N LEU A 117 -5.21 14.00 -2.82
CA LEU A 117 -5.98 13.65 -4.00
C LEU A 117 -7.06 12.61 -3.67
N PHE A 118 -6.68 11.48 -3.08
CA PHE A 118 -7.54 10.30 -3.00
C PHE A 118 -8.37 10.26 -1.71
N ARG A 119 -9.71 10.18 -1.86
CA ARG A 119 -10.67 10.25 -0.75
C ARG A 119 -10.55 9.10 0.25
N TYR A 120 -10.19 7.89 -0.20
CA TYR A 120 -10.01 6.76 0.71
C TYR A 120 -8.85 6.93 1.70
N THR A 121 -8.01 7.96 1.53
CA THR A 121 -6.93 8.29 2.48
C THR A 121 -7.40 9.17 3.63
N ASP A 122 -8.63 9.72 3.57
CA ASP A 122 -9.15 10.68 4.56
C ASP A 122 -9.20 10.06 5.98
N GLU A 123 -9.55 8.77 6.08
CA GLU A 123 -9.64 8.03 7.36
C GLU A 123 -8.36 7.27 7.73
N LEU A 124 -7.26 7.49 7.01
CA LEU A 124 -6.02 6.78 7.30
C LEU A 124 -5.31 7.38 8.53
N PRO A 125 -5.03 6.58 9.58
CA PRO A 125 -4.26 7.05 10.72
C PRO A 125 -2.85 7.50 10.30
N ARG A 126 -2.34 8.53 10.97
CA ARG A 126 -1.05 9.15 10.62
C ARG A 126 0.09 8.15 10.70
N GLU A 127 0.15 7.35 11.76
CA GLU A 127 1.18 6.33 11.98
C GLU A 127 1.19 5.24 10.89
N ILE A 128 0.01 4.86 10.39
CA ILE A 128 -0.08 3.90 9.28
C ILE A 128 0.37 4.55 7.97
N TRP A 129 0.04 5.83 7.77
CA TRP A 129 0.50 6.58 6.60
C TRP A 129 2.02 6.75 6.60
N GLU A 130 2.62 7.15 7.73
CA GLU A 130 4.07 7.34 7.87
C GLU A 130 4.83 6.03 7.60
N GLU A 131 4.42 4.92 8.20
CA GLU A 131 5.14 3.66 8.05
C GLU A 131 4.86 2.93 6.72
N TYR A 132 3.63 3.00 6.21
CA TYR A 132 3.18 2.11 5.13
C TYR A 132 2.69 2.82 3.87
N VAL A 133 2.69 4.16 3.83
CA VAL A 133 2.50 4.95 2.61
C VAL A 133 3.73 5.77 2.28
N LEU A 134 4.23 6.57 3.23
CA LEU A 134 5.38 7.47 3.06
C LEU A 134 6.69 6.72 2.83
N ASN A 135 6.90 5.61 3.55
CA ASN A 135 8.09 4.77 3.45
C ASN A 135 8.52 4.42 2.01
N TYR A 136 9.79 4.66 1.68
CA TYR A 136 10.40 4.53 0.36
C TYR A 136 10.95 3.13 0.02
N LEU A 137 10.93 2.19 0.97
CA LEU A 137 11.43 0.82 0.81
C LEU A 137 10.47 -0.23 1.36
N HIS A 138 10.67 -1.49 0.99
CA HIS A 138 10.00 -2.65 1.59
C HIS A 138 10.99 -3.61 2.25
N LEU A 139 12.10 -3.93 1.59
CA LEU A 139 13.14 -4.85 2.06
C LEU A 139 14.53 -4.24 1.78
N ASN A 140 15.50 -5.06 1.35
CA ASN A 140 16.86 -4.63 0.97
C ASN A 140 17.02 -4.36 -0.54
N GLU A 141 15.94 -4.06 -1.26
CA GLU A 141 16.01 -3.69 -2.68
C GLU A 141 16.81 -2.41 -2.93
N ALA A 142 17.43 -2.29 -4.10
CA ALA A 142 18.17 -1.09 -4.46
C ALA A 142 17.29 0.17 -4.37
N ARG A 143 17.81 1.23 -3.74
CA ARG A 143 17.06 2.48 -3.56
C ARG A 143 16.92 3.19 -4.90
N SER A 144 15.68 3.48 -5.27
CA SER A 144 15.36 4.16 -6.52
C SER A 144 14.24 5.18 -6.28
N ASN A 145 14.25 6.25 -7.07
CA ASN A 145 13.21 7.28 -7.02
C ASN A 145 11.98 6.84 -7.84
N TRP A 146 11.36 5.73 -7.43
CA TRP A 146 10.26 5.07 -8.16
C TRP A 146 8.92 5.83 -8.04
N ARG A 147 8.69 6.55 -6.93
CA ARG A 147 7.38 7.11 -6.58
C ARG A 147 6.81 8.09 -7.60
N PRO A 148 7.58 9.08 -8.13
CA PRO A 148 7.07 10.00 -9.14
C PRO A 148 6.56 9.28 -10.40
N TYR A 149 7.33 8.28 -10.87
CA TYR A 149 6.98 7.52 -12.06
C TYR A 149 5.70 6.69 -11.84
N LEU A 150 5.62 5.96 -10.72
CA LEU A 150 4.44 5.16 -10.40
C LEU A 150 3.20 6.05 -10.20
N PHE A 151 3.32 7.16 -9.46
CA PHE A 151 2.23 8.11 -9.27
C PHE A 151 1.70 8.63 -10.62
N GLN A 152 2.59 9.08 -11.51
CA GLN A 152 2.22 9.60 -12.83
C GLN A 152 1.50 8.55 -13.69
N LYS A 153 1.96 7.29 -13.65
CA LYS A 153 1.38 6.21 -14.46
C LYS A 153 0.05 5.70 -13.91
N LEU A 154 -0.08 5.63 -12.59
CA LEU A 154 -1.15 4.88 -11.93
C LEU A 154 -2.26 5.75 -11.37
N SER A 155 -2.01 7.02 -11.04
CA SER A 155 -3.05 7.93 -10.54
C SER A 155 -4.24 8.05 -11.50
N SER A 156 -4.00 7.99 -12.81
CA SER A 156 -5.05 8.02 -13.84
C SER A 156 -5.95 6.78 -13.86
N LEU A 157 -5.53 5.67 -13.24
CA LEU A 157 -6.37 4.47 -13.08
C LEU A 157 -7.39 4.66 -11.95
N ILE A 158 -7.09 5.52 -10.97
CA ILE A 158 -7.96 5.83 -9.84
C ILE A 158 -8.88 6.99 -10.22
N GLN A 159 -10.09 6.65 -10.67
CA GLN A 159 -11.10 7.63 -11.10
C GLN A 159 -11.86 8.24 -9.91
N GLU A 160 -12.64 9.30 -10.13
CA GLU A 160 -13.40 9.97 -9.07
C GLU A 160 -14.42 9.04 -8.39
N GLU A 161 -14.93 8.05 -9.12
CA GLU A 161 -15.85 7.01 -8.65
C GLU A 161 -15.16 5.98 -7.74
N THR A 162 -13.81 5.92 -7.76
CA THR A 162 -13.02 5.04 -6.89
C THR A 162 -12.95 5.64 -5.50
N THR A 163 -13.98 5.37 -4.72
CA THR A 163 -14.19 6.00 -3.40
C THR A 163 -13.67 5.16 -2.24
N SER A 164 -13.32 3.89 -2.48
CA SER A 164 -12.85 2.96 -1.46
C SER A 164 -11.45 2.44 -1.74
N LEU A 165 -10.73 2.11 -0.67
CA LEU A 165 -9.40 1.54 -0.73
C LEU A 165 -9.41 0.16 -1.41
N THR A 166 -10.43 -0.66 -1.16
CA THR A 166 -10.51 -2.00 -1.79
C THR A 166 -10.68 -1.92 -3.30
N GLN A 167 -11.48 -0.97 -3.80
CA GLN A 167 -11.57 -0.71 -5.24
C GLN A 167 -10.23 -0.27 -5.83
N ALA A 168 -9.51 0.64 -5.16
CA ALA A 168 -8.20 1.08 -5.61
C ALA A 168 -7.19 -0.07 -5.70
N VAL A 169 -7.17 -0.95 -4.69
CA VAL A 169 -6.34 -2.16 -4.67
C VAL A 169 -6.68 -3.09 -5.84
N PHE A 170 -7.97 -3.38 -6.05
CA PHE A 170 -8.41 -4.26 -7.12
C PHE A 170 -8.06 -3.68 -8.50
N ILE A 171 -8.40 -2.41 -8.76
CA ILE A 171 -8.07 -1.72 -10.02
C ILE A 171 -6.57 -1.79 -10.32
N LEU A 172 -5.73 -1.55 -9.32
CA LEU A 172 -4.28 -1.60 -9.51
C LEU A 172 -3.82 -3.02 -9.78
N ASN A 173 -4.25 -4.02 -8.99
CA ASN A 173 -3.82 -5.39 -9.22
C ASN A 173 -4.25 -5.93 -10.60
N THR A 174 -5.37 -5.44 -11.14
CA THR A 174 -5.83 -5.81 -12.48
C THR A 174 -5.04 -5.10 -13.58
N TYR A 175 -4.85 -3.78 -13.49
CA TYR A 175 -4.43 -2.99 -14.66
C TYR A 175 -3.00 -2.45 -14.60
N MET A 176 -2.35 -2.44 -13.44
CA MET A 176 -1.04 -1.80 -13.33
C MET A 176 0.04 -2.50 -14.17
N TRP A 177 -0.04 -3.83 -14.31
CA TRP A 177 0.99 -4.64 -14.95
C TRP A 177 1.13 -4.32 -16.44
N GLN A 178 0.01 -4.19 -17.14
CA GLN A 178 -0.03 -3.73 -18.53
C GLN A 178 0.32 -2.25 -18.65
N ARG A 179 -0.18 -1.42 -17.72
CA ARG A 179 0.04 0.04 -17.70
C ARG A 179 1.52 0.41 -17.55
N LEU A 180 2.27 -0.43 -16.83
CA LEU A 180 3.69 -0.25 -16.52
C LEU A 180 4.64 -1.03 -17.44
N ALA A 181 4.11 -1.94 -18.28
CA ALA A 181 4.92 -2.73 -19.20
C ALA A 181 5.69 -1.83 -20.20
N ALA A 182 6.91 -2.26 -20.53
CA ALA A 182 7.74 -1.59 -21.53
C ALA A 182 7.08 -1.66 -22.93
N PRO A 183 7.33 -0.68 -23.81
CA PRO A 183 6.82 -0.71 -25.18
C PRO A 183 7.15 -2.03 -25.89
N GLY A 184 6.13 -2.69 -26.44
CA GLY A 184 6.27 -3.99 -27.10
C GLY A 184 6.10 -5.21 -26.19
N THR A 185 5.86 -5.01 -24.89
CA THR A 185 5.47 -6.07 -23.94
C THR A 185 4.00 -5.91 -23.57
N SER A 186 3.23 -7.00 -23.51
CA SER A 186 1.79 -6.92 -23.15
C SER A 186 1.58 -6.59 -21.67
N SER A 187 2.35 -7.25 -20.80
CA SER A 187 2.24 -7.11 -19.35
C SER A 187 3.56 -7.48 -18.67
N ILE A 188 3.76 -6.99 -17.44
CA ILE A 188 4.80 -7.52 -16.56
C ILE A 188 4.40 -8.94 -16.13
N THR A 189 5.35 -9.88 -16.13
CA THR A 189 5.06 -11.30 -15.87
C THR A 189 5.82 -11.89 -14.70
N PHE A 190 5.31 -12.98 -14.14
CA PHE A 190 6.01 -13.75 -13.11
C PHE A 190 7.12 -14.62 -13.72
N VAL A 191 8.34 -14.50 -13.17
CA VAL A 191 9.47 -15.39 -13.44
C VAL A 191 10.16 -15.72 -12.12
N ALA A 192 10.10 -16.99 -11.71
CA ALA A 192 10.74 -17.46 -10.49
C ALA A 192 12.28 -17.33 -10.55
N GLY A 193 12.93 -17.23 -9.38
CA GLY A 193 14.39 -17.27 -9.27
C GLY A 193 15.12 -16.00 -9.74
N SER A 194 14.42 -14.88 -9.91
CA SER A 194 15.04 -13.60 -10.31
C SER A 194 15.61 -12.79 -9.13
N THR A 195 15.28 -13.12 -7.88
CA THR A 195 15.80 -12.42 -6.69
C THR A 195 17.18 -12.95 -6.30
N PRO A 196 18.16 -12.09 -5.91
CA PRO A 196 18.07 -10.64 -5.73
C PRO A 196 18.53 -9.81 -6.94
N LEU A 197 18.59 -10.40 -8.14
CA LEU A 197 19.07 -9.67 -9.32
C LEU A 197 18.01 -8.70 -9.89
N ILE A 198 16.73 -9.10 -9.86
CA ILE A 198 15.59 -8.34 -10.40
C ILE A 198 14.47 -8.40 -9.36
N PHE A 199 14.42 -7.38 -8.50
CA PHE A 199 13.43 -7.30 -7.43
C PHE A 199 13.12 -5.87 -6.93
N ASP A 200 13.96 -4.86 -7.21
CA ASP A 200 13.57 -3.47 -7.00
C ASP A 200 12.55 -3.01 -8.06
N PRO A 201 11.71 -1.98 -7.78
CA PRO A 201 10.67 -1.54 -8.70
C PRO A 201 11.19 -1.24 -10.09
N MET A 202 12.32 -0.55 -10.21
CA MET A 202 12.82 -0.09 -11.50
C MET A 202 13.39 -1.24 -12.33
N SER A 203 14.07 -2.21 -11.71
CA SER A 203 14.53 -3.40 -12.42
C SER A 203 13.35 -4.23 -12.95
N VAL A 204 12.29 -4.45 -12.17
CA VAL A 204 11.11 -5.20 -12.63
C VAL A 204 10.46 -4.50 -13.85
N LEU A 205 10.39 -3.17 -13.84
CA LEU A 205 9.87 -2.38 -14.97
C LEU A 205 10.75 -2.52 -16.22
N VAL A 206 12.07 -2.46 -16.07
CA VAL A 206 13.02 -2.52 -17.19
C VAL A 206 13.08 -3.91 -17.82
N TYR A 207 13.11 -4.96 -16.98
CA TYR A 207 13.17 -6.34 -17.47
C TYR A 207 11.80 -6.89 -17.90
N GLY A 208 10.70 -6.31 -17.41
CA GLY A 208 9.33 -6.73 -17.73
C GLY A 208 8.89 -8.00 -16.99
N TYR A 209 9.64 -8.42 -15.96
CA TYR A 209 9.29 -9.57 -15.14
C TYR A 209 9.91 -9.51 -13.74
N GLY A 210 9.40 -10.33 -12.83
CA GLY A 210 9.97 -10.53 -11.50
C GLY A 210 9.46 -11.80 -10.82
N SER A 211 10.17 -12.24 -9.78
CA SER A 211 9.73 -13.31 -8.88
C SER A 211 8.64 -12.82 -7.93
N CYS A 212 8.17 -13.69 -7.02
CA CYS A 212 7.19 -13.31 -6.00
C CYS A 212 7.66 -12.11 -5.15
N THR A 213 8.97 -12.02 -4.85
CA THR A 213 9.55 -10.86 -4.15
C THR A 213 9.45 -9.59 -5.01
N GLY A 214 9.94 -9.64 -6.26
CA GLY A 214 9.99 -8.46 -7.13
C GLY A 214 8.61 -7.91 -7.47
N LEU A 215 7.65 -8.79 -7.75
CA LEU A 215 6.26 -8.40 -7.98
C LEU A 215 5.60 -7.86 -6.72
N SER A 216 5.89 -8.44 -5.54
CA SER A 216 5.36 -7.91 -4.26
C SER A 216 5.89 -6.53 -3.94
N ILE A 217 7.19 -6.30 -4.15
CA ILE A 217 7.82 -4.98 -3.97
C ILE A 217 7.20 -3.96 -4.94
N LEU A 218 7.08 -4.30 -6.23
CA LEU A 218 6.49 -3.39 -7.22
C LEU A 218 5.02 -3.10 -6.92
N PHE A 219 4.22 -4.12 -6.58
CA PHE A 219 2.80 -3.94 -6.28
C PHE A 219 2.59 -3.09 -5.02
N ALA A 220 3.29 -3.41 -3.93
CA ALA A 220 3.21 -2.61 -2.71
C ALA A 220 3.69 -1.17 -2.95
N SER A 221 4.73 -0.95 -3.76
CA SER A 221 5.19 0.40 -4.14
C SER A 221 4.15 1.16 -4.97
N ALA A 222 3.46 0.49 -5.89
CA ALA A 222 2.37 1.06 -6.67
C ALA A 222 1.17 1.46 -5.80
N LEU A 223 0.78 0.62 -4.84
CA LEU A 223 -0.24 0.93 -3.85
C LEU A 223 0.15 2.16 -3.02
N ARG A 224 1.39 2.20 -2.51
CA ARG A 224 1.92 3.36 -1.77
C ARG A 224 1.94 4.63 -2.60
N ALA A 225 2.25 4.53 -3.89
CA ALA A 225 2.23 5.68 -4.80
C ALA A 225 0.83 6.30 -4.90
N VAL A 226 -0.25 5.53 -4.76
CA VAL A 226 -1.63 6.06 -4.75
C VAL A 226 -2.23 6.18 -3.34
N GLY A 227 -1.39 6.20 -2.30
CA GLY A 227 -1.84 6.45 -0.92
C GLY A 227 -2.48 5.24 -0.23
N VAL A 228 -2.38 4.03 -0.80
CA VAL A 228 -2.83 2.80 -0.15
C VAL A 228 -1.70 2.25 0.73
N PRO A 229 -1.94 1.99 2.04
CA PRO A 229 -0.91 1.51 2.93
C PRO A 229 -0.66 0.02 2.69
N ALA A 230 0.58 -0.32 2.34
CA ALA A 230 0.95 -1.68 1.98
C ALA A 230 2.33 -2.05 2.52
N ARG A 231 2.57 -3.34 2.75
CA ARG A 231 3.87 -3.90 3.13
C ARG A 231 4.09 -5.26 2.48
N VAL A 232 5.35 -5.62 2.26
CA VAL A 232 5.71 -6.98 1.84
C VAL A 232 5.62 -7.92 3.04
N ALA A 233 5.01 -9.07 2.82
CA ALA A 233 4.97 -10.18 3.76
C ALA A 233 5.54 -11.44 3.11
N GLY A 234 5.95 -12.41 3.90
CA GLY A 234 6.46 -13.65 3.34
C GLY A 234 6.99 -14.65 4.34
N THR A 235 7.36 -15.79 3.78
CA THR A 235 8.13 -16.84 4.44
C THR A 235 9.43 -17.07 3.70
N ALA A 236 10.54 -17.19 4.42
CA ALA A 236 11.83 -17.53 3.82
C ALA A 236 11.96 -19.04 3.52
N ALA A 237 11.12 -19.88 4.13
CA ALA A 237 11.18 -21.32 3.98
C ALA A 237 9.83 -21.96 4.37
N TRP A 238 9.17 -22.60 3.41
CA TRP A 238 7.99 -23.42 3.71
C TRP A 238 8.32 -24.53 4.69
N ASN A 239 7.46 -24.71 5.68
CA ASN A 239 7.61 -25.66 6.80
C ASN A 239 8.91 -25.48 7.59
N ASN A 240 9.56 -24.32 7.50
CA ASN A 240 10.88 -24.06 8.04
C ASN A 240 11.97 -24.98 7.45
N VAL A 241 11.79 -25.42 6.19
CA VAL A 241 12.74 -26.25 5.42
C VAL A 241 13.19 -25.46 4.19
N PRO A 242 14.44 -24.95 4.14
CA PRO A 242 14.92 -24.08 3.05
C PRO A 242 14.72 -24.67 1.64
N GLU A 243 14.86 -25.98 1.50
CA GLU A 243 14.71 -26.70 0.23
C GLU A 243 13.27 -26.69 -0.31
N HIS A 244 12.28 -26.38 0.54
CA HIS A 244 10.89 -26.24 0.11
C HIS A 244 10.60 -24.87 -0.54
N GLY A 245 11.58 -23.97 -0.56
CA GLY A 245 11.50 -22.65 -1.17
C GLY A 245 10.88 -21.59 -0.28
N ASN A 246 10.92 -20.35 -0.75
CA ASN A 246 10.36 -19.16 -0.09
C ASN A 246 9.10 -18.69 -0.82
N HIS A 247 8.40 -17.72 -0.23
CA HIS A 247 7.35 -16.99 -0.94
C HIS A 247 7.13 -15.61 -0.34
N ASN A 248 6.90 -14.62 -1.19
CA ASN A 248 6.50 -13.27 -0.80
C ASN A 248 5.16 -12.89 -1.44
N TRP A 249 4.40 -12.14 -0.67
CA TRP A 249 3.13 -11.54 -1.07
C TRP A 249 3.03 -10.15 -0.40
N ILE A 250 1.86 -9.53 -0.40
CA ILE A 250 1.66 -8.23 0.25
C ILE A 250 0.56 -8.27 1.31
N GLU A 251 0.66 -7.41 2.30
CA GLU A 251 -0.44 -7.04 3.19
C GLU A 251 -0.83 -5.58 2.94
N VAL A 252 -2.14 -5.30 2.96
CA VAL A 252 -2.73 -3.97 2.81
C VAL A 252 -3.54 -3.63 4.06
N TRP A 253 -3.42 -2.38 4.52
CA TRP A 253 -4.18 -1.90 5.67
C TRP A 253 -5.55 -1.36 5.23
N HIS A 254 -6.61 -2.00 5.73
CA HIS A 254 -8.00 -1.56 5.62
C HIS A 254 -8.73 -2.00 6.90
N ASP A 255 -8.78 -1.12 7.91
CA ASP A 255 -9.31 -1.47 9.25
C ASP A 255 -8.67 -2.75 9.84
N GLY A 256 -7.38 -2.96 9.53
CA GLY A 256 -6.65 -4.19 9.81
C GLY A 256 -5.82 -4.63 8.59
N TRP A 257 -4.93 -5.60 8.80
CA TRP A 257 -4.08 -6.15 7.73
C TRP A 257 -4.79 -7.28 6.98
N HIS A 258 -4.87 -7.15 5.66
CA HIS A 258 -5.39 -8.15 4.72
C HIS A 258 -4.30 -8.54 3.74
N PHE A 259 -4.15 -9.83 3.45
CA PHE A 259 -3.13 -10.31 2.51
C PHE A 259 -3.71 -10.64 1.14
N LEU A 260 -2.91 -10.43 0.10
CA LEU A 260 -3.24 -10.74 -1.28
C LEU A 260 -1.98 -10.98 -2.11
N GLU A 261 -2.13 -11.62 -3.26
CA GLU A 261 -1.06 -11.87 -4.21
C GLU A 261 -1.05 -10.85 -5.37
N PRO A 262 0.14 -10.42 -5.83
CA PRO A 262 0.28 -9.73 -7.10
C PRO A 262 -0.20 -10.62 -8.25
N THR A 263 -1.14 -10.15 -9.08
CA THR A 263 -1.64 -10.87 -10.26
C THR A 263 -0.97 -10.35 -11.53
N ALA A 264 0.35 -10.59 -11.66
CA ALA A 264 1.13 -10.17 -12.83
C ALA A 264 0.89 -11.09 -14.04
N SER A 265 -0.32 -11.02 -14.57
CA SER A 265 -0.81 -11.74 -15.75
C SER A 265 -1.86 -10.90 -16.47
N ASP A 266 -2.30 -11.35 -17.64
CA ASP A 266 -3.44 -10.76 -18.36
C ASP A 266 -4.79 -11.29 -17.84
N ASP A 267 -4.85 -11.66 -16.55
CA ASP A 267 -6.04 -12.25 -15.92
C ASP A 267 -7.01 -11.15 -15.44
N GLU A 268 -8.29 -11.30 -15.78
CA GLU A 268 -9.35 -10.40 -15.35
C GLU A 268 -9.80 -10.66 -13.90
N ASP A 269 -9.51 -11.84 -13.33
CA ASP A 269 -9.80 -12.17 -11.92
C ASP A 269 -8.58 -11.94 -11.02
N ALA A 270 -8.09 -10.70 -11.00
CA ALA A 270 -7.01 -10.30 -10.09
C ALA A 270 -7.37 -10.56 -8.62
N ASP A 271 -6.36 -10.81 -7.78
CA ASP A 271 -6.60 -10.96 -6.35
C ASP A 271 -7.07 -9.63 -5.72
N ARG A 272 -7.94 -9.73 -4.72
CA ARG A 272 -8.62 -8.62 -4.05
C ARG A 272 -8.71 -8.89 -2.56
N ILE A 273 -8.80 -7.84 -1.75
CA ILE A 273 -8.86 -7.92 -0.28
C ILE A 273 -9.96 -8.89 0.17
N GLU A 274 -11.10 -8.87 -0.50
CA GLU A 274 -12.30 -9.64 -0.14
C GLU A 274 -12.25 -11.11 -0.60
N ARG A 275 -11.24 -11.54 -1.36
CA ARG A 275 -11.12 -12.94 -1.80
C ARG A 275 -10.93 -13.84 -0.59
N ASP A 276 -11.63 -14.98 -0.58
CA ASP A 276 -11.48 -16.01 0.44
C ASP A 276 -9.98 -16.38 0.58
N PRO A 277 -9.38 -16.25 1.78
CA PRO A 277 -8.04 -16.74 2.05
C PRO A 277 -7.73 -18.12 1.46
N CYS A 278 -8.66 -19.07 1.56
CA CYS A 278 -8.45 -20.45 1.13
C CYS A 278 -8.40 -20.64 -0.40
N GLU A 279 -8.77 -19.63 -1.19
CA GLU A 279 -8.61 -19.64 -2.65
C GLU A 279 -7.19 -19.25 -3.08
N ARG A 280 -6.36 -18.70 -2.17
CA ARG A 280 -4.98 -18.33 -2.48
C ARG A 280 -4.08 -19.55 -2.44
N TRP A 281 -3.24 -19.73 -3.46
CA TRP A 281 -2.42 -20.92 -3.65
C TRP A 281 -1.55 -21.28 -2.44
N PHE A 282 -1.02 -20.28 -1.73
CA PHE A 282 -0.16 -20.51 -0.57
C PHE A 282 -0.94 -20.79 0.73
N CYS A 283 -2.24 -20.50 0.76
CA CYS A 283 -3.04 -20.50 1.97
C CYS A 283 -3.71 -21.86 2.17
N HIS A 284 -2.91 -22.86 2.55
CA HIS A 284 -3.35 -24.23 2.70
C HIS A 284 -2.67 -24.93 3.89
N ALA A 285 -3.38 -25.78 4.64
CA ALA A 285 -2.90 -26.41 5.87
C ALA A 285 -1.52 -27.09 5.73
N SER A 286 -1.25 -27.77 4.61
CA SER A 286 0.05 -28.44 4.37
C SER A 286 1.25 -27.47 4.29
N ARG A 287 1.02 -26.23 3.83
CA ARG A 287 2.03 -25.17 3.76
C ARG A 287 2.22 -24.44 5.07
N TRP A 288 1.35 -24.64 6.06
CA TRP A 288 1.39 -23.95 7.35
C TRP A 288 1.68 -24.91 8.51
N ASN A 289 2.34 -26.04 8.24
CA ASN A 289 2.90 -26.89 9.28
C ASN A 289 4.34 -26.45 9.60
N GLY A 290 4.53 -25.62 10.62
CA GLY A 290 5.85 -25.13 11.06
C GLY A 290 6.40 -23.94 10.27
N THR A 291 5.70 -23.47 9.24
CA THR A 291 6.07 -22.25 8.48
C THR A 291 5.99 -21.02 9.36
N GLN A 292 7.01 -20.17 9.28
CA GLN A 292 6.99 -18.85 9.87
C GLN A 292 6.75 -17.80 8.80
N ALA A 293 6.00 -16.75 9.15
CA ALA A 293 5.73 -15.64 8.26
C ALA A 293 5.91 -14.30 8.97
N PHE A 294 6.43 -13.34 8.22
CA PHE A 294 6.80 -12.02 8.71
C PHE A 294 6.30 -10.95 7.74
N ALA A 295 6.04 -9.75 8.26
CA ALA A 295 5.71 -8.60 7.45
C ALA A 295 6.69 -7.47 7.73
N ALA A 296 7.21 -6.87 6.66
CA ALA A 296 8.26 -5.86 6.75
C ALA A 296 7.76 -4.55 7.34
N ARG A 297 8.65 -3.87 8.06
CA ARG A 297 8.42 -2.63 8.77
C ARG A 297 9.57 -1.66 8.53
N LEU A 298 9.32 -0.38 8.76
CA LEU A 298 10.38 0.64 8.76
C LEU A 298 10.77 1.00 10.20
N GLU A 299 9.78 1.11 11.07
CA GLU A 299 10.04 1.33 12.49
C GLU A 299 10.89 0.19 13.07
N GLY A 300 11.62 0.49 14.14
CA GLY A 300 12.55 -0.45 14.75
C GLY A 300 11.96 -1.84 15.06
N ALA A 301 12.85 -2.83 15.15
CA ALA A 301 12.47 -4.23 15.34
C ALA A 301 11.61 -4.45 16.59
N ILE A 302 10.46 -5.10 16.44
CA ILE A 302 9.63 -5.54 17.58
C ILE A 302 10.30 -6.77 18.19
N ASN A 303 10.71 -6.68 19.46
CA ASN A 303 11.37 -7.78 20.18
C ASN A 303 12.59 -8.37 19.42
N GLY A 304 13.33 -7.55 18.67
CA GLY A 304 14.44 -8.02 17.84
C GLY A 304 14.04 -8.89 16.65
N THR A 305 12.80 -8.74 16.15
CA THR A 305 12.31 -9.47 14.97
C THR A 305 12.71 -8.75 13.68
N PHE A 306 13.32 -9.51 12.76
CA PHE A 306 13.72 -9.05 11.44
C PHE A 306 13.09 -9.90 10.34
N PHE A 307 12.93 -9.33 9.15
CA PHE A 307 12.39 -10.02 7.99
C PHE A 307 13.43 -11.02 7.46
N PRO A 308 13.15 -12.33 7.42
CA PRO A 308 14.12 -13.28 6.92
C PRO A 308 14.22 -13.20 5.39
N LEU A 309 15.37 -12.80 4.89
CA LEU A 309 15.65 -12.69 3.45
C LEU A 309 16.16 -14.03 2.93
N ALA A 310 15.40 -14.68 2.05
CA ALA A 310 15.75 -16.01 1.53
C ALA A 310 17.03 -16.02 0.67
N TRP A 311 17.44 -14.87 0.14
CA TRP A 311 18.67 -14.68 -0.64
C TRP A 311 19.85 -14.21 0.20
N GLU A 312 19.62 -13.82 1.47
CA GLU A 312 20.65 -13.26 2.34
C GLU A 312 20.39 -13.70 3.79
N GLN A 313 20.68 -14.98 4.05
CA GLN A 313 20.40 -15.60 5.35
C GLN A 313 21.18 -14.91 6.48
N GLY A 314 20.49 -14.65 7.60
CA GLY A 314 21.08 -14.00 8.78
C GLY A 314 21.17 -12.48 8.70
N ASN A 315 20.60 -11.86 7.66
CA ASN A 315 20.48 -10.42 7.60
C ASN A 315 19.45 -9.91 8.62
N GLU A 316 19.89 -9.04 9.53
CA GLU A 316 19.09 -8.41 10.59
C GLU A 316 18.84 -6.92 10.31
N ALA A 317 18.79 -6.54 9.03
CA ALA A 317 18.74 -5.14 8.64
C ALA A 317 17.32 -4.62 8.40
N ILE A 318 16.35 -5.51 8.16
CA ILE A 318 14.96 -5.16 7.86
C ILE A 318 14.09 -5.51 9.08
N PRO A 319 13.60 -4.53 9.86
CA PRO A 319 12.64 -4.77 10.92
C PRO A 319 11.38 -5.49 10.41
N ALA A 320 10.78 -6.33 11.25
CA ALA A 320 9.55 -7.01 10.89
C ALA A 320 8.60 -7.25 12.07
N GLU A 321 7.33 -7.47 11.73
CA GLU A 321 6.32 -8.05 12.61
C GLU A 321 6.24 -9.56 12.35
N ASN A 322 6.25 -10.38 13.40
CA ASN A 322 5.97 -11.81 13.27
C ASN A 322 4.46 -12.02 13.07
N ARG A 323 4.08 -12.52 11.90
CA ARG A 323 2.69 -12.76 11.49
C ARG A 323 2.31 -14.24 11.51
N THR A 324 3.20 -15.12 11.98
CA THR A 324 3.05 -16.59 11.92
C THR A 324 1.72 -17.05 12.52
N ALA A 325 1.35 -16.56 13.70
CA ALA A 325 0.10 -16.95 14.36
C ALA A 325 -1.15 -16.61 13.53
N TYR A 326 -1.15 -15.43 12.88
CA TYR A 326 -2.26 -14.98 12.03
C TYR A 326 -2.43 -15.89 10.81
N TYR A 327 -1.34 -16.23 10.11
CA TYR A 327 -1.41 -17.12 8.95
C TYR A 327 -1.69 -18.58 9.36
N GLN A 328 -1.17 -19.06 10.49
CA GLN A 328 -1.50 -20.38 11.03
C GLN A 328 -3.01 -20.49 11.33
N GLN A 329 -3.59 -19.45 11.92
CA GLN A 329 -5.02 -19.41 12.23
C GLN A 329 -5.89 -19.30 10.98
N THR A 330 -5.44 -18.56 9.97
CA THR A 330 -6.22 -18.31 8.75
C THR A 330 -6.02 -19.43 7.73
N CYS A 331 -4.78 -19.64 7.29
CA CYS A 331 -4.43 -20.59 6.24
C CYS A 331 -4.26 -22.03 6.73
N GLY A 332 -3.97 -22.23 8.01
CA GLY A 332 -3.89 -23.57 8.60
C GLY A 332 -5.24 -24.30 8.66
N GLN A 333 -6.35 -23.57 8.50
CA GLN A 333 -7.71 -24.12 8.47
C GLN A 333 -8.19 -24.43 7.04
N CYS A 334 -7.50 -23.92 6.03
CA CYS A 334 -7.88 -24.11 4.64
C CYS A 334 -7.62 -25.54 4.19
N ALA A 335 -8.67 -26.18 3.67
CA ALA A 335 -8.66 -27.58 3.30
C ALA A 335 -7.86 -27.84 2.02
N GLN A 336 -7.39 -29.08 1.94
CA GLN A 336 -7.02 -29.80 0.73
C GLN A 336 -7.59 -29.26 -0.58
N LEU A 337 -7.00 -28.31 -1.33
CA LEU A 337 -7.44 -28.17 -2.72
C LEU A 337 -6.95 -29.45 -3.41
N VAL A 338 -7.84 -30.44 -3.47
CA VAL A 338 -7.65 -31.67 -4.24
C VAL A 338 -7.74 -31.22 -5.69
N LEU A 339 -6.60 -30.79 -6.23
CA LEU A 339 -6.44 -30.49 -7.65
C LEU A 339 -6.56 -31.78 -8.48
#